data_AF-M7AIK2-F1
#
_entry.id   AF-M7AIK2-F1
#
_cell.length_a   1.000
_cell.length_b   1.000
_cell.length_c   1.000
_cell.angle_alpha   90.00
_cell.angle_beta   90.00
_cell.angle_gamma   90.00
#
_symmetry.space_group_name_H-M   'P 1'
#
loop_
_entity.id
_entity.type
_entity.pdbx_description
1 polymer ?
#
loop_
_entity_poly.entity_id
_entity_poly.type
_entity_poly.pdbx_seq_one_letter_code
_entity_poly.pdbx_strand_id
1 'polypeptide(L)'
;MLPQGLIFTNGERWRQLRRFSLGTWWNLGTGQRSVAWRIREEAQRLAEEPGNTKGSPFDPTFLLGSAVSNIICCLVFGRRFGRTRSSSPC
;
A
#
# COMPACT_ATOMS: atom_id res chain seq x y z
N MET A 1 13.32 16.23 -22.24
CA MET A 1 13.23 15.71 -20.86
C MET A 1 13.38 14.21 -20.90
N LEU A 2 14.37 13.62 -20.23
CA LEU A 2 14.46 12.15 -20.12
C LEU A 2 13.36 11.66 -19.16
N PRO A 3 12.67 10.56 -19.49
CA PRO A 3 11.66 9.99 -18.60
C PRO A 3 12.30 9.62 -17.26
N GLN A 4 11.61 9.91 -16.16
CA GLN A 4 12.06 9.67 -14.79
C GLN A 4 11.21 8.55 -14.16
N GLY A 5 11.83 7.75 -13.29
CA GLY A 5 11.17 6.66 -12.59
C GLY A 5 11.31 5.29 -13.25
N LEU A 6 11.00 4.24 -12.48
CA LEU A 6 11.22 2.85 -12.87
C LEU A 6 10.38 2.42 -14.10
N ILE A 7 9.19 3.00 -14.26
CA ILE A 7 8.24 2.58 -15.31
C ILE A 7 8.63 3.13 -16.68
N PHE A 8 9.19 4.34 -16.73
CA PHE A 8 9.43 5.06 -17.98
C PHE A 8 10.92 5.16 -18.36
N THR A 9 11.84 4.77 -17.47
CA THR A 9 13.30 4.78 -17.76
C THR A 9 13.73 3.52 -18.51
N ASN A 10 14.79 3.62 -19.33
CA ASN A 10 15.39 2.53 -20.08
C ASN A 10 16.90 2.43 -19.83
N GLY A 11 17.51 1.32 -20.27
CA GLY A 11 18.97 1.10 -20.19
C GLY A 11 19.49 0.84 -18.78
N GLU A 12 20.73 1.26 -18.51
CA GLU A 12 21.38 1.01 -17.22
C GLU A 12 20.64 1.68 -16.04
N ARG A 13 20.02 2.83 -16.29
CA ARG A 13 19.21 3.54 -15.28
C ARG A 13 18.01 2.71 -14.82
N TRP A 14 17.32 2.05 -15.74
CA TRP A 14 16.22 1.13 -15.41
C TRP A 14 16.71 -0.07 -14.59
N ARG A 15 17.85 -0.65 -14.99
CA ARG A 15 18.46 -1.79 -14.29
C ARG A 15 18.83 -1.46 -12.85
N GLN A 16 19.41 -0.28 -12.63
CA GLN A 16 19.75 0.22 -11.29
C GLN A 16 18.51 0.48 -10.44
N LEU A 17 17.51 1.20 -10.97
CA LEU A 17 16.26 1.47 -10.26
C LEU A 17 15.50 0.19 -9.93
N ARG A 18 15.51 -0.80 -10.82
CA ARG A 18 14.84 -2.10 -10.62
C ARG A 18 15.52 -2.88 -9.49
N ARG A 19 16.85 -2.99 -9.51
CA ARG A 19 17.61 -3.66 -8.44
C ARG A 19 17.40 -3.00 -7.09
N PHE A 20 17.48 -1.67 -7.04
CA PHE A 20 17.24 -0.91 -5.81
C PHE A 20 15.82 -1.15 -5.28
N SER A 21 14.80 -0.97 -6.12
CA SER A 21 13.40 -1.11 -5.71
C SER A 21 13.07 -2.53 -5.24
N LEU A 22 13.56 -3.56 -5.95
CA LEU A 22 13.36 -4.96 -5.56
C LEU A 22 14.09 -5.31 -4.25
N GLY A 23 15.32 -4.82 -4.08
CA GLY A 23 16.09 -5.01 -2.85
C GLY A 23 15.39 -4.36 -1.65
N THR A 24 14.94 -3.11 -1.80
CA THR A 24 14.14 -2.42 -0.78
C THR A 24 12.84 -3.17 -0.51
N TRP A 25 12.12 -3.64 -1.52
CA TRP A 25 10.86 -4.37 -1.35
C TRP A 25 11.04 -5.69 -0.59
N TRP A 26 12.12 -6.45 -0.86
CA TRP A 26 12.45 -7.65 -0.09
C TRP A 26 12.82 -7.33 1.36
N ASN A 27 13.59 -6.26 1.58
CA ASN A 27 13.96 -5.80 2.92
C ASN A 27 12.74 -5.30 3.73
N LEU A 28 11.71 -4.77 3.06
CA LEU A 28 10.42 -4.43 3.68
C LEU A 28 9.61 -5.68 4.07
N GLY A 29 9.83 -6.82 3.40
CA GLY A 29 9.22 -8.10 3.74
C GLY A 29 9.90 -8.83 4.90
N THR A 30 11.20 -8.60 5.11
CA THR A 30 12.03 -9.24 6.14
C THR A 30 12.19 -8.40 7.43
N GLY A 31 11.62 -7.20 7.53
CA GLY A 31 11.74 -6.29 8.69
C GLY A 31 10.41 -5.72 9.24
N GLN A 32 10.47 -5.22 10.49
CA GLN A 32 9.48 -4.55 11.40
C GLN A 32 7.99 -4.95 11.41
N ARG A 33 7.36 -5.37 10.32
CA ARG A 33 6.02 -6.02 10.25
C ARG A 33 5.85 -6.47 8.80
N SER A 34 5.83 -7.78 8.56
CA SER A 34 5.82 -8.35 7.21
C SER A 34 4.68 -7.76 6.36
N VAL A 35 4.90 -7.62 5.06
CA VAL A 35 3.87 -7.19 4.09
C VAL A 35 2.60 -8.02 4.26
N ALA A 36 2.73 -9.33 4.49
CA ALA A 36 1.63 -10.24 4.73
C ALA A 36 0.81 -9.88 5.98
N TRP A 37 1.46 -9.46 7.07
CA TRP A 37 0.78 -8.99 8.28
C TRP A 37 -0.09 -7.75 7.98
N ARG A 38 0.46 -6.79 7.22
CA ARG A 38 -0.26 -5.56 6.83
C ARG A 38 -1.45 -5.84 5.92
N ILE A 39 -1.30 -6.76 4.97
CA ILE A 39 -2.39 -7.22 4.11
C ILE A 39 -3.50 -7.84 4.96
N ARG A 40 -3.14 -8.68 5.94
CA ARG A 40 -4.10 -9.31 6.83
C ARG A 40 -4.85 -8.30 7.71
N GLU A 41 -4.14 -7.33 8.27
CA GLU A 41 -4.74 -6.28 9.10
C GLU A 41 -5.75 -5.43 8.31
N GLU A 42 -5.39 -5.00 7.08
CA GLU A 42 -6.33 -4.23 6.26
C GLU A 42 -7.47 -5.10 5.68
N ALA A 43 -7.24 -6.38 5.43
CA ALA A 43 -8.30 -7.31 5.04
C ALA A 43 -9.33 -7.52 6.17
N GLN A 44 -8.88 -7.61 7.42
CA GLN A 44 -9.78 -7.71 8.58
C GLN A 44 -10.64 -6.45 8.72
N ARG A 45 -10.06 -5.27 8.53
CA ARG A 45 -10.80 -4.00 8.55
C ARG A 45 -11.81 -3.88 7.43
N LEU A 46 -11.43 -4.29 6.23
CA LEU A 46 -12.33 -4.31 5.08
C LEU A 46 -13.49 -5.30 5.30
N ALA A 47 -13.30 -6.37 6.09
CA ALA A 47 -14.36 -7.29 6.47
C ALA A 47 -15.29 -6.74 7.58
N GLU A 48 -14.82 -5.79 8.39
CA GLU A 48 -15.62 -5.12 9.43
C GLU A 48 -16.51 -4.00 8.86
N GLU A 49 -16.11 -3.32 7.78
CA GLU A 49 -16.86 -2.23 7.15
C GLU A 49 -18.27 -2.60 6.64
N PRO A 50 -18.49 -3.77 6.00
CA PRO A 50 -19.82 -4.21 5.57
C PRO A 50 -20.81 -4.33 6.74
N GLY A 51 -20.33 -4.73 7.93
CA GLY A 51 -21.16 -4.83 9.14
C GLY A 51 -21.67 -3.47 9.62
N ASN A 52 -20.93 -2.39 9.36
CA ASN A 52 -21.30 -1.04 9.74
C ASN A 52 -22.21 -0.32 8.72
N THR A 53 -22.33 -0.88 7.51
CA THR A 53 -23.02 -0.23 6.38
C THR A 53 -24.55 -0.45 6.39
N LYS A 54 -25.10 -1.21 7.35
CA LYS A 54 -26.56 -1.36 7.61
C LYS A 54 -27.44 -1.47 6.35
N GLY A 55 -26.99 -2.21 5.33
CA GLY A 55 -27.75 -2.44 4.10
C GLY A 55 -27.74 -1.32 3.05
N SER A 56 -26.94 -0.26 3.21
CA SER A 56 -26.76 0.73 2.15
C SER A 56 -25.90 0.16 1.01
N PRO A 57 -26.21 0.45 -0.27
CA PRO A 57 -25.30 0.13 -1.35
C PRO A 57 -23.96 0.85 -1.12
N PHE A 58 -22.87 0.08 -1.10
CA PHE A 58 -21.51 0.60 -1.04
C PHE A 58 -20.80 0.28 -2.34
N ASP A 59 -19.89 1.17 -2.76
CA ASP A 59 -19.02 0.88 -3.89
C ASP A 59 -17.77 0.10 -3.41
N PRO A 60 -17.64 -1.19 -3.76
CA PRO A 60 -16.49 -2.00 -3.37
C PRO A 60 -15.19 -1.51 -4.01
N THR A 61 -15.24 -0.83 -5.16
CA THR A 61 -14.05 -0.35 -5.87
C THR A 61 -13.32 0.71 -5.07
N PHE A 62 -14.06 1.63 -4.43
CA PHE A 62 -13.47 2.66 -3.58
C PHE A 62 -12.85 2.07 -2.29
N LEU A 63 -13.48 1.05 -1.71
CA LEU A 63 -12.97 0.37 -0.51
C LEU A 63 -11.66 -0.36 -0.79
N LEU A 64 -11.65 -1.14 -1.86
CA LEU A 64 -10.47 -1.88 -2.29
C LEU A 64 -9.33 -0.92 -2.68
N GLY A 65 -9.63 0.16 -3.40
CA GLY A 65 -8.65 1.18 -3.75
C GLY A 65 -8.03 1.84 -2.51
N SER A 66 -8.86 2.15 -1.51
CA SER A 66 -8.40 2.72 -0.24
C SER A 66 -7.52 1.73 0.55
N ALA A 67 -7.91 0.46 0.62
CA ALA A 67 -7.13 -0.58 1.31
C ALA A 67 -5.76 -0.79 0.65
N VAL A 68 -5.70 -0.90 -0.68
CA VAL A 68 -4.45 -1.06 -1.43
C VAL A 68 -3.56 0.17 -1.27
N SER A 69 -4.13 1.38 -1.34
CA SER A 69 -3.40 2.62 -1.12
C SER A 69 -2.81 2.68 0.29
N ASN A 70 -3.56 2.26 1.31
CA ASN A 70 -3.07 2.23 2.69
C ASN A 70 -1.91 1.25 2.88
N ILE A 71 -1.95 0.07 2.25
CA ILE A 71 -0.82 -0.88 2.28
C ILE A 71 0.43 -0.24 1.68
N ILE A 72 0.31 0.41 0.51
CA ILE A 72 1.44 1.08 -0.16
C ILE A 72 1.96 2.26 0.68
N CYS A 73 1.08 3.10 1.21
CA CYS A 73 1.45 4.23 2.06
C CYS A 73 2.16 3.78 3.33
N CYS A 74 1.71 2.68 3.93
CA CYS A 74 2.35 2.07 5.08
C CYS A 74 3.76 1.54 4.76
N LEU A 75 3.98 1.02 3.55
CA LEU A 75 5.27 0.50 3.11
C LEU A 75 6.27 1.61 2.75
N VAL A 76 5.80 2.70 2.16
CA VAL A 76 6.66 3.80 1.69
C VAL A 76 6.87 4.87 2.76
N PHE A 77 5.81 5.23 3.50
CA PHE A 77 5.81 6.36 4.43
C PHE A 77 5.76 5.95 5.91
N GLY A 78 5.55 4.66 6.21
CA GLY A 78 5.40 4.18 7.59
C GLY A 78 4.16 4.72 8.30
N ARG A 79 3.20 5.30 7.57
CA ARG A 79 1.96 5.89 8.10
C ARG A 79 0.78 5.43 7.26
N ARG A 80 -0.37 5.23 7.91
CA ARG A 80 -1.65 5.00 7.23
C ARG A 80 -2.50 6.26 7.26
N PHE A 81 -3.27 6.46 6.20
CA PHE A 81 -4.28 7.51 6.14
C PHE A 81 -5.63 6.87 6.45
N GLY A 82 -6.12 7.10 7.67
CA GLY A 82 -7.48 6.74 8.03
C GLY A 82 -8.49 7.53 7.20
N ARG A 83 -9.64 6.91 6.89
CA ARG A 83 -10.78 7.57 6.24
C ARG A 83 -11.35 8.71 7.09
N THR A 84 -11.32 8.54 8.41
CA THR A 84 -11.50 9.62 9.39
C THR A 84 -10.12 10.22 9.67
N ARG A 85 -10.08 11.54 9.82
CA ARG A 85 -8.90 12.43 9.80
C ARG A 85 -7.93 12.24 10.99
N SER A 86 -7.57 11.00 11.30
CA SER A 86 -6.58 10.59 12.28
C SER A 86 -5.53 9.73 11.58
N SER A 87 -4.36 10.32 11.30
CA SER A 87 -3.18 9.57 10.89
C SER A 87 -2.78 8.67 12.06
N SER A 88 -3.01 7.37 11.94
CA SER A 88 -2.50 6.42 12.92
C SER A 88 -1.16 5.87 12.43
N PRO A 89 -0.20 5.60 13.32
CA PRO A 89 1.01 4.86 12.96
C PRO A 89 0.62 3.50 12.37
N CYS A 90 1.39 3.06 11.38
CA CYS A 90 1.57 1.63 11.22
C CYS A 90 2.53 1.14 12.34
#